data_AF-A0ABD0RCY2-F1
#
_entry.id   AF-A0ABD0RCY2-F1
#
_cell.length_a   1.000
_cell.length_b   1.000
_cell.length_c   1.000
_cell.angle_alpha   90.00
_cell.angle_beta   90.00
_cell.angle_gamma   90.00
#
_symmetry.space_group_name_H-M   'P 1'
#
loop_
_entity.id
_entity.type
_entity.pdbx_description
1 polymer ?
#
loop_
_entity_poly.entity_id
_entity_poly.type
_entity_poly.pdbx_seq_one_letter_code
_entity_poly.pdbx_strand_id
1 'polypeptide(L)' 'VDGNPSPELEWHLSGRPVTNSSNTFISEERLSSTGLRSSITLHHKNTHGNASQLLHLPSSVA' A
#
# COMPACT_ATOMS: atom_id res chain seq x y z
N VAL A 1 21.23 -17.69 13.22
CA VAL A 1 20.05 -17.07 12.59
C VAL A 1 20.59 -15.98 11.70
N ASP A 2 20.43 -16.13 10.40
CA ASP A 2 20.88 -15.13 9.44
C ASP A 2 20.00 -13.88 9.61
N GLY A 3 20.60 -12.81 10.12
CA GLY A 3 19.91 -11.61 10.62
C GLY A 3 19.32 -10.70 9.55
N ASN A 4 18.81 -11.26 8.45
CA ASN A 4 18.28 -10.49 7.32
C ASN A 4 17.00 -11.13 6.76
N PRO A 5 15.86 -11.01 7.48
CA PRO A 5 14.59 -11.54 7.01
C PRO A 5 14.09 -10.77 5.79
N SER A 6 13.40 -11.49 4.92
CA SER A 6 12.65 -10.91 3.80
C SER A 6 11.59 -9.92 4.31
N PRO A 7 11.47 -8.71 3.74
CA PRO A 7 10.44 -7.76 4.18
C PRO A 7 9.05 -8.19 3.71
N GLU A 8 8.07 -7.88 4.55
CA GLU A 8 6.63 -8.05 4.33
C GLU A 8 5.94 -6.67 4.39
N LEU A 9 4.82 -6.50 3.68
CA LEU A 9 4.10 -5.24 3.57
C LEU A 9 2.58 -5.46 3.69
N GLU A 10 1.89 -4.55 4.37
CA GLU A 10 0.43 -4.48 4.41
C GLU A 10 -0.03 -3.04 4.19
N TRP A 11 -1.00 -2.83 3.29
CA TRP A 11 -1.59 -1.51 3.04
C TRP A 11 -2.74 -1.24 4.00
N HIS A 12 -2.81 -0.02 4.53
CA HIS A 12 -3.90 0.42 5.40
C HIS A 12 -4.57 1.68 4.86
N LEU A 13 -5.91 1.70 4.84
CA LEU A 13 -6.72 2.87 4.54
C LEU A 13 -7.60 3.18 5.74
N SER A 14 -7.43 4.37 6.33
CA SER A 14 -8.14 4.78 7.55
C SER A 14 -7.98 3.79 8.72
N GLY A 15 -6.80 3.20 8.86
CA GLY A 15 -6.48 2.21 9.90
C GLY A 15 -7.08 0.83 9.68
N ARG A 16 -7.64 0.55 8.48
CA ARG A 16 -8.13 -0.79 8.11
C ARG A 16 -7.23 -1.39 7.02
N PRO A 17 -6.87 -2.67 7.10
CA PRO A 17 -6.08 -3.33 6.08
C PRO A 17 -6.84 -3.34 4.75
N VAL A 18 -6.11 -3.12 3.66
CA VAL A 18 -6.64 -3.10 2.30
C VAL A 18 -6.09 -4.30 1.54
N THR A 19 -7.00 -5.02 0.90
CA THR A 19 -6.68 -6.18 0.07
C THR A 19 -7.11 -5.96 -1.37
N ASN A 20 -6.62 -6.81 -2.27
CA ASN A 20 -7.05 -6.82 -3.66
C ASN A 20 -8.56 -7.08 -3.75
N SER A 21 -9.25 -6.25 -4.54
CA SER A 21 -10.70 -6.36 -4.77
C SER A 21 -11.06 -5.80 -6.14
N SER A 22 -12.35 -5.82 -6.50
CA SER A 22 -12.82 -5.17 -7.74
C SER A 22 -12.56 -3.65 -7.78
N ASN A 23 -12.42 -3.01 -6.60
CA ASN A 23 -12.19 -1.58 -6.48
C ASN A 23 -10.75 -1.24 -6.03
N THR A 24 -9.91 -2.23 -5.77
CA THR A 24 -8.54 -2.01 -5.27
C THR A 24 -7.58 -2.96 -5.95
N PHE A 25 -6.55 -2.42 -6.58
CA PHE A 25 -5.47 -3.19 -7.18
C PHE A 25 -4.16 -2.93 -6.43
N ILE A 26 -3.53 -3.98 -5.95
CA ILE A 26 -2.25 -3.95 -5.23
C ILE A 26 -1.25 -4.79 -6.01
N SER A 27 -0.08 -4.22 -6.30
CA SER A 27 1.01 -4.89 -6.99
C SER A 27 2.31 -4.75 -6.20
N GLU A 28 3.06 -5.84 -6.11
CA GLU A 28 4.33 -5.92 -5.40
C GLU A 28 5.43 -6.46 -6.32
N GLU A 29 6.61 -5.85 -6.23
CA GLU A 29 7.79 -6.16 -7.00
C GLU A 29 8.98 -6.31 -6.04
N ARG A 30 9.60 -7.49 -6.03
CA ARG A 30 10.83 -7.74 -5.26
C ARG A 30 12.02 -7.22 -6.04
N LEU A 31 12.73 -6.25 -5.47
CA LEU A 31 13.91 -5.63 -6.09
C LEU A 31 15.22 -6.30 -5.66
N SER A 32 15.27 -6.89 -4.46
CA SER A 32 16.42 -7.65 -3.94
C SER A 32 16.00 -8.55 -2.77
N SER A 33 16.95 -9.16 -2.03
CA SER A 33 16.63 -9.92 -0.81
C SER A 33 15.93 -9.07 0.27
N THR A 34 16.17 -7.76 0.27
CA THR A 34 15.60 -6.80 1.23
C THR A 34 14.84 -5.64 0.57
N GLY A 35 14.86 -5.54 -0.75
CA GLY A 35 14.18 -4.48 -1.50
C GLY A 35 12.79 -4.93 -1.93
N LEU A 36 11.76 -4.16 -1.55
CA LEU A 36 10.39 -4.37 -1.99
C LEU A 36 9.81 -3.04 -2.50
N ARG A 37 9.18 -3.09 -3.67
CA ARG A 37 8.39 -1.99 -4.20
C ARG A 37 6.94 -2.44 -4.25
N SER A 38 6.03 -1.62 -3.74
CA SER A 38 4.60 -1.89 -3.79
C SER A 38 3.85 -0.66 -4.25
N SER A 39 2.77 -0.87 -4.98
CA SER A 39 1.83 0.17 -5.38
C SER A 39 0.40 -0.28 -5.19
N ILE A 40 -0.44 0.65 -4.77
CA ILE A 40 -1.88 0.46 -4.60
C ILE A 40 -2.63 1.48 -5.46
N THR A 41 -3.64 0.99 -6.17
CA THR A 41 -4.57 1.78 -6.98
C THR A 41 -5.97 1.56 -6.43
N LEU A 42 -6.65 2.65 -6.07
CA LEU A 42 -8.01 2.64 -5.53
C LEU A 42 -8.98 3.22 -6.57
N HIS A 43 -9.91 2.39 -7.05
CA HIS A 43 -10.99 2.81 -7.94
C HIS A 43 -12.16 3.33 -7.10
N HIS A 44 -12.15 4.63 -6.82
CA HIS A 44 -13.28 5.29 -6.15
C HIS A 44 -14.37 5.63 -7.17
N LYS A 45 -15.48 4.88 -7.14
CA LYS A 45 -16.73 5.33 -7.77
C LYS A 45 -17.41 6.34 -6.87
N ASN A 46 -17.13 7.62 -7.07
CA ASN A 46 -17.89 8.69 -6.42
C ASN A 46 -19.28 8.74 -7.06
N THR A 47 -20.29 8.18 -6.39
CA THR A 47 -21.69 8.29 -6.81
C THR A 47 -22.34 9.62 -6.39
N HIS A 48 -21.70 10.38 -5.50
CA HIS A 48 -22.12 11.74 -5.12
C HIS A 48 -20.90 12.64 -4.85
N GLY A 49 -20.50 13.46 -5.83
CA GLY A 49 -19.55 14.57 -5.65
C GLY A 49 -18.06 14.20 -5.58
N ASN A 50 -17.19 15.13 -6.00
CA ASN A 50 -15.74 14.98 -5.98
C ASN A 50 -15.22 14.69 -4.56
N ALA A 51 -14.78 13.46 -4.30
CA ALA A 51 -14.03 13.13 -3.09
C ALA A 51 -12.52 13.35 -3.35
N SER A 52 -11.95 14.38 -2.73
CA SER A 52 -10.50 14.58 -2.64
C SER A 52 -9.98 13.82 -1.42
N GLN A 53 -9.18 12.77 -1.61
CA GLN A 53 -8.58 12.02 -0.50
C GLN A 53 -7.09 12.34 -0.42
N LEU A 54 -6.66 12.94 0.70
CA LEU A 54 -5.26 13.23 0.98
C LEU A 54 -4.60 11.95 1.55
N LEU A 55 -3.62 11.39 0.84
CA LEU A 55 -2.86 10.24 1.33
C LEU A 55 -1.68 10.74 2.16
N HIS A 56 -1.75 10.60 3.49
CA HIS A 56 -0.62 10.89 4.38
C HIS A 56 0.32 9.68 4.39
N LEU A 57 1.49 9.82 3.75
CA LEU A 57 2.60 8.90 3.98
C LEU A 57 3.33 9.36 5.25
N PRO A 58 3.39 8.56 6.33
CA PRO A 58 4.21 8.91 7.48
C PRO A 58 5.68 8.95 7.03
N SER A 59 6.32 10.10 7.23
CA SER A 59 7.74 10.26 6.96
C SER A 59 8.52 9.34 7.89
N SER A 60 9.14 8.30 7.34
CA SER A 60 10.11 7.50 8.11
C SER A 60 11.34 8.38 8.34
N VAL A 61 11.62 8.74 9.59
CA VAL A 61 12.90 9.35 9.96
C VAL A 61 13.96 8.24 9.94
N ALA A 62 15.08 8.53 9.30
CA ALA A 62 16.25 7.64 9.18
C ALA A 62 17.00 7.49 10.51
#